data_AF-A0A920F069-F1
#
_entry.id   AF-A0A920F069-F1
#
_cell.length_a   1.000
_cell.length_b   1.000
_cell.length_c   1.000
_cell.angle_alpha   90.00
_cell.angle_beta   90.00
_cell.angle_gamma   90.00
#
_symmetry.space_group_name_H-M   'P 1'
#
loop_
_entity.id
_entity.type
_entity.pdbx_description
1 polymer ?
#
loop_
_entity_poly.entity_id
_entity_poly.type
_entity_poly.pdbx_seq_one_letter_code
_entity_poly.pdbx_strand_id
1 'polypeptide(L)' 'MCKTQFSVKNVGDLALTMKKAFHIAKTGRPGPVLVDIPKDITKQKCKFEYPKEITMRSYSPTLKDIQDK' A
#
# COMPACT_ATOMS: atom_id res chain seq x y z
N MET A 1 6.39 9.84 -12.97
CA MET A 1 5.12 9.09 -13.04
C MET A 1 5.02 8.20 -11.82
N CYS A 2 3.92 8.28 -11.06
CA CYS A 2 3.67 7.41 -9.91
C CYS A 2 3.02 6.10 -10.37
N LYS A 3 3.48 4.95 -9.87
CA LYS A 3 2.96 3.62 -10.28
C LYS A 3 1.54 3.40 -9.75
N THR A 4 1.29 3.86 -8.52
CA THR A 4 -0.02 3.78 -7.85
C THR A 4 -0.18 4.93 -6.85
N GLN A 5 -1.42 5.38 -6.66
CA GLN A 5 -1.80 6.37 -5.65
C GLN A 5 -2.79 5.76 -4.66
N PHE A 6 -2.56 5.98 -3.36
CA PHE A 6 -3.46 5.59 -2.28
C PHE A 6 -3.99 6.81 -1.55
N SER A 7 -5.29 6.88 -1.33
CA SER A 7 -5.92 7.91 -0.50
C SER A 7 -6.57 7.25 0.71
N VAL A 8 -6.12 7.62 1.91
CA VAL A 8 -6.63 7.06 3.17
C VAL A 8 -7.87 7.84 3.59
N LYS A 9 -8.98 7.16 3.85
CA LYS A 9 -10.24 7.77 4.34
C LYS A 9 -10.51 7.50 5.82
N ASN A 10 -10.04 6.36 6.33
CA ASN A 10 -10.20 5.97 7.73
C ASN A 10 -8.85 5.68 8.40
N VAL A 11 -8.78 5.96 9.69
CA VAL A 11 -7.56 5.77 10.50
C VAL A 11 -7.23 4.29 10.69
N GLY A 12 -8.23 3.43 10.83
CA GLY A 12 -8.03 1.98 10.92
C GLY A 12 -7.40 1.37 9.66
N ASP A 13 -7.66 1.97 8.50
CA ASP A 13 -7.11 1.52 7.22
C ASP A 13 -5.69 2.04 6.95
N LEU A 14 -5.17 2.94 7.78
CA LEU A 14 -3.85 3.55 7.59
C LEU A 14 -2.74 2.49 7.63
N ALA A 15 -2.74 1.63 8.64
CA ALA A 15 -1.74 0.57 8.80
C ALA A 15 -1.77 -0.43 7.62
N LEU A 16 -2.98 -0.82 7.19
CA LEU A 16 -3.18 -1.71 6.06
C LEU A 16 -2.73 -1.08 4.74
N THR A 17 -3.09 0.19 4.50
CA THR A 17 -2.75 0.94 3.29
C THR A 17 -1.24 1.15 3.17
N MET A 18 -0.58 1.46 4.27
CA MET A 18 0.88 1.61 4.29
C MET A 18 1.56 0.29 3.93
N LYS A 19 1.10 -0.82 4.49
CA LYS A 19 1.63 -2.15 4.19
C LYS A 19 1.44 -2.53 2.71
N LYS A 20 0.26 -2.21 2.14
CA LYS A 20 -0.04 -2.38 0.71
C LYS A 20 0.88 -1.55 -0.18
N ALA A 21 1.10 -0.29 0.18
CA ALA A 21 1.98 0.62 -0.56
C ALA A 21 3.42 0.08 -0.61
N PHE A 22 3.96 -0.38 0.52
CA PHE A 22 5.28 -1.02 0.56
C PHE A 22 5.34 -2.32 -0.23
N HIS A 23 4.28 -3.13 -0.19
CA HIS A 23 4.21 -4.36 -0.97
C HIS A 23 4.25 -4.07 -2.49
N ILE A 24 3.51 -3.07 -2.97
CA ILE A 24 3.50 -2.68 -4.39
C ILE A 24 4.80 -2.02 -4.83
N ALA A 25 5.42 -1.24 -3.95
CA ALA A 25 6.72 -0.63 -4.22
C ALA A 25 7.82 -1.68 -4.41
N LYS A 26 7.73 -2.81 -3.67
CA LYS A 26 8.72 -3.90 -3.70
C LYS A 26 8.44 -4.99 -4.72
N THR A 27 7.20 -5.13 -5.22
CA THR A 27 6.82 -6.24 -6.11
C THR A 27 6.79 -5.84 -7.59
N GLY A 28 7.27 -6.74 -8.46
CA GLY A 28 7.46 -6.50 -9.89
C GLY A 28 8.52 -5.43 -10.13
N ARG A 29 8.28 -4.53 -11.09
CA ARG A 29 9.16 -3.38 -11.35
C ARG A 29 9.06 -2.33 -10.21
N PRO A 30 10.13 -2.08 -9.44
CA PRO A 30 10.11 -1.09 -8.37
C PRO A 30 9.90 0.32 -8.93
N GLY A 31 9.06 1.10 -8.26
CA GLY A 31 8.71 2.45 -8.68
C GLY A 31 8.08 3.26 -7.56
N PRO A 32 8.03 4.59 -7.69
CA PRO A 32 7.50 5.47 -6.66
C PRO A 32 5.99 5.24 -6.46
N VAL A 33 5.59 5.21 -5.18
CA VAL A 33 4.19 5.09 -4.73
C VAL A 33 3.83 6.35 -3.95
N LEU A 34 2.67 6.92 -4.25
CA LEU A 34 2.13 8.07 -3.54
C LEU A 34 1.07 7.61 -2.54
N VAL A 35 1.18 8.06 -1.29
CA VAL A 35 0.19 7.82 -0.23
C VAL A 35 -0.24 9.17 0.33
N ASP A 36 -1.49 9.53 0.08
CA ASP A 36 -2.08 10.78 0.55
C ASP A 36 -2.74 10.56 1.91
N ILE A 37 -2.30 11.33 2.90
CA ILE A 37 -2.78 11.26 4.28
C ILE A 37 -3.43 12.60 4.65
N PRO A 38 -4.77 12.66 4.78
CA PRO A 38 -5.47 13.84 5.24
C PRO A 38 -5.13 14.19 6.69
N LYS A 39 -5.13 15.49 7.01
CA LYS A 39 -4.88 16.00 8.36
C LYS A 39 -5.82 15.42 9.41
N ASP A 40 -7.08 15.17 9.04
CA ASP A 40 -8.10 14.65 9.96
C ASP A 40 -7.80 13.22 10.42
N ILE A 41 -7.09 12.44 9.62
CA ILE A 41 -6.67 11.08 9.95
C ILE A 41 -5.48 11.10 10.90
N THR A 42 -4.53 12.01 10.69
CA THR A 42 -3.34 12.13 11.57
C THR A 42 -3.67 12.55 13.00
N LYS A 43 -4.80 13.24 13.22
CA LYS A 43 -5.24 13.69 14.55
C LYS A 43 -5.98 12.62 15.35
N GLN A 44 -6.53 11.61 14.69
CA GLN A 44 -7.35 10.59 15.33
C GLN A 44 -6.47 9.47 15.91
N LYS A 45 -6.86 8.98 17.08
CA LYS A 45 -6.21 7.84 17.74
C LYS A 45 -7.01 6.58 17.44
N CYS A 46 -6.36 5.57 16.86
CA CYS A 46 -6.93 4.24 16.69
C CYS A 46 -6.01 3.20 17.32
N LYS A 47 -6.57 2.03 17.63
CA LYS A 47 -5.75 0.88 18.01
C LYS A 47 -4.88 0.51 16.81
N PHE A 48 -3.56 0.52 16.99
CA PHE A 48 -2.64 0.10 15.95
C PHE A 48 -2.61 -1.42 15.90
N GLU A 49 -3.09 -1.99 14.81
CA GLU A 49 -2.99 -3.42 14.54
C GLU A 49 -2.38 -3.59 13.15
N TYR A 50 -1.20 -4.20 13.12
CA TYR A 50 -0.50 -4.43 11.86
C TYR A 50 -0.90 -5.80 11.31
N PRO A 51 -1.67 -5.85 10.21
CA PRO A 51 -2.15 -7.11 9.68
C PRO A 51 -0.97 -7.93 9.17
N LYS A 52 -0.89 -9.24 9.51
CA LYS A 52 0.18 -10.14 9.05
C LYS A 52 0.04 -10.51 7.58
N GLU A 53 -1.19 -10.63 7.10
CA GLU A 53 -1.50 -10.98 5.72
C GLU A 53 -2.22 -9.82 5.01
N ILE A 54 -1.98 -9.69 3.71
CA ILE A 54 -2.57 -8.63 2.89
C ILE A 54 -3.18 -9.28 1.67
N THR A 55 -4.49 -9.27 1.56
CA THR A 55 -5.21 -9.66 0.35
C THR A 55 -5.63 -8.40 -0.40
N MET A 56 -5.19 -8.26 -1.65
CA MET A 56 -5.61 -7.18 -2.53
C MET A 56 -6.32 -7.76 -3.76
N ARG A 57 -7.62 -7.47 -3.90
CA ARG A 57 -8.43 -7.92 -5.05
C ARG A 57 -8.02 -7.27 -6.37
N SER A 58 -7.54 -6.01 -6.32
CA SER A 58 -7.24 -5.21 -7.53
C SER A 58 -5.76 -5.15 -7.87
N TYR A 59 -4.93 -6.02 -7.30
CA TYR A 59 -3.54 -6.15 -7.73
C TYR A 59 -3.45 -7.34 -8.68
N SER A 60 -3.43 -7.06 -9.99
CA SER A 60 -2.95 -8.00 -10.99
C SER A 60 -1.50 -7.62 -11.28
N PRO A 61 -0.51 -8.07 -10.48
CA PRO A 61 0.84 -8.06 -10.96
C PRO A 61 0.82 -9.01 -12.16
N THR A 62 1.05 -8.49 -13.35
CA THR A 62 1.45 -9.34 -14.46
C THR A 62 2.63 -10.17 -13.97
N LEU A 63 2.40 -11.46 -13.71
CA LEU A 63 3.40 -12.48 -13.43
C LEU A 63 4.26 -12.64 -14.70
N LYS A 64 5.05 -11.62 -15.05
CA LYS A 64 5.85 -11.55 -16.27
C LYS A 64 7.22 -10.91 -16.10
N ASP A 65 7.75 -10.88 -14.88
CA ASP A 65 9.20 -10.74 -14.71
C ASP A 65 9.75 -12.14 -14.42
N ILE A 66 9.99 -12.83 -15.53
CA ILE A 66 10.67 -14.11 -15.67
C ILE A 66 12.05 -14.01 -15.00
N GLN A 67 12.34 -14.98 -14.12
CA GLN A 67 13.60 -15.72 -14.03
C GLN A 67 14.87 -15.01 -14.51
N ASP A 68 15.70 -14.55 -13.57
CA ASP A 68 17.17 -14.38 -13.65
C ASP A 68 17.60 -14.08 -12.20
N LYS A 69 18.29 -14.94 -11.44
CA LYS A 69 19.40 -15.84 -11.73
C LYS A 69 19.50 -16.89 -10.62
#